data_AF-A0A662HFL3-F1
#
_entry.id   AF-A0A662HFL3-F1
#
_cell.length_a   1.000
_cell.length_b   1.000
_cell.length_c   1.000
_cell.angle_alpha   90.00
_cell.angle_beta   90.00
_cell.angle_gamma   90.00
#
_symmetry.space_group_name_H-M   'P 1'
#
loop_
_entity.id
_entity.type
_entity.pdbx_description
1 polymer ?
#
loop_
_entity_poly.entity_id
_entity_poly.type
_entity_poly.pdbx_seq_one_letter_code
_entity_poly.pdbx_strand_id
1 'polypeptide(L)'
;MILAVFRASGRPLMQRPPHLSGGGWGRCVGGLPEVVVGMDANMPCIGLAVIARSLEASLDVLRACRRAGLALSEPFYTRVGLCFTTVVELPWYENPVEFLGRRLEGYLKRYAPDIARVRRLWGSLEWRPLDLGAVEADALGRVAVELLDSYRIPYGLPATVAEDLAGLLRSWGRRWARKYNWSLKVATGRVFTVLARLSRRHTVLVKLEKLKLGGGPAVVRRWPHSRLLKLTLGCTPAWVGVALVDPRGTSRECPACGGRLVRRSYRRLRCRGCGREWHRDAAAGANVALAPVRELLRPPRSPMSRGCPGRGESGDEATTPPSPSAAMSEMTGRLQSIMLGGQPS
;
A
#
# COMPACT_ATOMS: atom_id res chain seq x y z
N MET A 1 24.17 -8.07 41.42
CA MET A 1 25.16 -9.11 41.03
C MET A 1 24.90 -9.46 39.57
N ILE A 2 25.71 -9.15 38.57
CA ILE A 2 27.11 -8.69 38.50
C ILE A 2 27.20 -7.66 37.35
N LEU A 3 27.87 -6.55 37.65
CA LEU A 3 28.37 -5.56 36.71
C LEU A 3 29.51 -6.12 35.85
N ALA A 4 29.62 -5.57 34.63
CA ALA A 4 30.85 -5.31 33.88
C ALA A 4 31.74 -6.50 33.44
N VAL A 5 31.92 -6.62 32.11
CA VAL A 5 33.26 -6.51 31.49
C VAL A 5 33.12 -5.74 30.17
N PHE A 6 33.39 -4.45 30.23
CA PHE A 6 33.94 -3.69 29.10
C PHE A 6 35.41 -4.08 28.99
N ARG A 7 35.88 -4.47 27.79
CA ARG A 7 37.29 -4.23 27.43
C ARG A 7 37.36 -3.71 26.01
N ALA A 8 37.79 -2.46 25.94
CA ALA A 8 38.12 -1.74 24.73
C ALA A 8 39.35 -2.34 24.06
N SER A 9 39.29 -2.46 22.75
CA SER A 9 40.46 -2.39 21.87
C SER A 9 40.16 -1.33 20.82
N GLY A 10 40.69 -0.13 21.05
CA GLY A 10 40.45 1.03 20.21
C GLY A 10 41.17 0.96 18.88
N ARG A 11 40.50 1.43 17.83
CA ARG A 11 41.01 2.43 16.88
C ARG A 11 39.82 3.27 16.39
N PRO A 12 39.82 4.60 16.58
CA PRO A 12 38.77 5.45 16.04
C PRO A 12 39.12 5.79 14.59
N LEU A 13 38.52 5.11 13.61
CA LEU A 13 38.46 5.62 12.24
C LEU A 13 37.18 6.45 12.09
N MET A 14 37.15 7.58 12.79
CA MET A 14 36.24 8.67 12.51
C MET A 14 36.80 9.45 11.32
N GLN A 15 36.74 8.85 10.12
CA GLN A 15 36.91 9.63 8.91
C GLN A 15 35.59 10.35 8.65
N ARG A 16 35.61 11.67 8.81
CA ARG A 16 34.56 12.57 8.29
C ARG A 16 34.27 12.17 6.83
N PRO A 17 33.02 11.90 6.44
CA PRO A 17 32.73 11.72 5.03
C PRO A 17 33.04 13.03 4.29
N PRO A 18 33.63 12.95 3.08
CA PRO A 18 33.89 14.14 2.29
C PRO A 18 32.56 14.81 1.96
N HIS A 19 32.58 16.13 1.97
CA HIS A 19 31.49 17.03 1.65
C HIS A 19 30.63 16.49 0.50
N LEU A 20 29.44 15.98 0.83
CA LEU A 20 28.39 15.77 -0.15
C LEU A 20 27.91 17.15 -0.58
N SER A 21 28.52 17.64 -1.65
CA SER A 21 28.01 18.70 -2.51
C SER A 21 26.49 18.57 -2.61
N GLY A 22 25.81 19.57 -2.05
CA GLY A 22 24.38 19.60 -1.84
C GLY A 22 23.60 19.49 -3.14
N GLY A 23 23.11 18.29 -3.42
CA GLY A 23 22.02 18.08 -4.37
C GLY A 23 20.70 18.56 -3.76
N GLY A 24 20.36 19.84 -3.96
CA GLY A 24 19.02 20.29 -4.33
C GLY A 24 17.80 20.03 -3.43
N TRP A 25 17.91 19.64 -2.16
CA TRP A 25 16.73 19.42 -1.29
C TRP A 25 16.53 20.46 -0.18
N GLY A 26 17.51 21.32 0.07
CA GLY A 26 17.46 22.27 1.19
C GLY A 26 16.49 23.44 1.05
N ARG A 27 15.84 23.64 -0.11
CA ARG A 27 15.05 24.88 -0.37
C ARG A 27 13.54 24.68 -0.59
N CYS A 28 13.05 23.46 -0.82
CA CYS A 28 11.63 23.25 -1.20
C CYS A 28 10.79 22.52 -0.14
N VAL A 29 11.41 22.07 0.95
CA VAL A 29 10.75 21.33 2.04
C VAL A 29 11.30 21.88 3.35
N GLY A 30 10.43 22.30 4.28
CA GLY A 30 10.81 22.79 5.60
C GLY A 30 11.47 21.70 6.47
N GLY A 31 12.73 21.39 6.19
CA GLY A 31 13.54 20.38 6.88
C GLY A 31 13.39 18.95 6.33
N LEU A 32 14.29 18.07 6.76
CA LEU A 32 14.19 16.64 6.49
C LEU A 32 13.00 16.03 7.25
N PRO A 33 12.23 15.10 6.66
CA PRO A 33 11.08 14.48 7.32
C PRO A 33 11.52 13.72 8.56
N GLU A 34 10.85 13.97 9.68
CA GLU A 34 11.14 13.34 10.98
C GLU A 34 10.76 11.86 10.98
N VAL A 35 9.74 11.49 10.22
CA VAL A 35 9.31 10.11 10.00
C VAL A 35 9.33 9.79 8.51
N VAL A 36 10.07 8.74 8.13
CA VAL A 36 10.09 8.19 6.77
C VAL A 36 9.48 6.80 6.79
N VAL A 37 8.55 6.55 5.88
CA VAL A 37 7.86 5.27 5.78
C VAL A 37 8.14 4.67 4.41
N GLY A 38 8.58 3.43 4.37
CA GLY A 38 8.68 2.64 3.13
C GLY A 38 7.58 1.60 3.12
N MET A 39 6.84 1.51 2.00
CA MET A 39 5.86 0.46 1.79
C MET A 39 6.20 -0.33 0.54
N ASP A 40 6.25 -1.65 0.68
CA ASP A 40 6.35 -2.60 -0.42
C ASP A 40 5.10 -3.47 -0.41
N ALA A 41 4.32 -3.45 -1.49
CA ALA A 41 3.15 -4.33 -1.61
C ALA A 41 3.47 -5.50 -2.51
N ASN A 42 3.61 -6.65 -1.87
CA ASN A 42 3.74 -7.93 -2.53
C ASN A 42 2.52 -8.80 -2.20
N MET A 43 2.29 -9.86 -2.97
CA MET A 43 1.28 -10.85 -2.57
C MET A 43 1.94 -11.89 -1.67
N PRO A 44 1.41 -12.16 -0.45
CA PRO A 44 0.10 -11.78 0.09
C PRO A 44 0.13 -10.71 1.19
N CYS A 45 1.13 -9.85 1.25
CA CYS A 45 1.36 -8.95 2.38
C CYS A 45 1.99 -7.61 1.99
N ILE A 46 1.80 -6.60 2.83
CA ILE A 46 2.49 -5.32 2.71
C ILE A 46 3.68 -5.33 3.67
N GLY A 47 4.89 -5.22 3.12
CA GLY A 47 6.08 -4.88 3.87
C GLY A 47 6.06 -3.41 4.26
N LEU A 48 6.14 -3.12 5.55
CA LEU A 48 6.15 -1.76 6.07
C LEU A 48 7.41 -1.53 6.88
N ALA A 49 8.09 -0.42 6.62
CA ALA A 49 9.14 0.10 7.49
C ALA A 49 8.87 1.55 7.87
N VAL A 50 9.15 1.89 9.12
CA VAL A 50 9.02 3.24 9.67
C VAL A 50 10.34 3.62 10.30
N ILE A 51 10.97 4.66 9.78
CA ILE A 51 12.22 5.23 10.28
C ILE A 51 11.90 6.54 11.00
N ALA A 52 12.19 6.59 12.29
CA ALA A 52 12.05 7.77 13.12
C ALA A 52 13.43 8.40 13.41
N ARG A 53 13.54 9.71 13.23
CA ARG A 53 14.81 10.45 13.45
C ARG A 53 15.04 10.88 14.89
N SER A 54 13.97 10.98 15.68
CA SER A 54 14.00 11.41 17.08
C SER A 54 13.47 10.31 18.01
N LEU A 55 13.83 10.40 19.29
CA LEU A 55 13.28 9.51 20.32
C LEU A 55 11.76 9.72 20.48
N GLU A 56 11.30 10.97 20.42
CA GLU A 56 9.87 11.30 20.49
C GLU A 56 9.09 10.63 19.35
N ALA A 57 9.54 10.79 18.10
CA ALA A 57 8.93 10.14 16.95
C ALA A 57 8.96 8.61 17.08
N SER A 58 10.04 8.04 17.65
CA SER A 58 10.15 6.60 17.88
C SER A 58 9.08 6.10 18.87
N LEU A 59 8.85 6.81 19.96
CA LEU A 59 7.82 6.47 20.95
C LEU A 59 6.41 6.60 20.35
N ASP A 60 6.16 7.63 19.54
CA ASP A 60 4.87 7.82 18.90
C ASP A 60 4.60 6.79 17.79
N VAL A 61 5.63 6.33 17.07
CA VAL A 61 5.54 5.18 16.16
C VAL A 61 5.12 3.92 16.92
N LEU A 62 5.80 3.59 18.01
CA LEU A 62 5.45 2.42 18.83
C LEU A 62 4.00 2.48 19.33
N ARG A 63 3.57 3.63 19.85
CA ARG A 63 2.19 3.85 20.34
C ARG A 63 1.16 3.75 19.21
N ALA A 64 1.41 4.40 18.07
CA ALA A 64 0.49 4.42 16.94
C ALA A 64 0.33 3.03 16.32
N CYS A 65 1.43 2.31 16.11
CA CYS A 65 1.41 0.94 15.59
C CYS A 65 0.71 -0.03 16.55
N ARG A 66 1.01 0.04 17.86
CA ARG A 66 0.33 -0.79 18.88
C ARG A 66 -1.19 -0.58 18.86
N ARG A 67 -1.65 0.68 18.81
CA ARG A 67 -3.09 1.01 18.71
C ARG A 67 -3.75 0.51 17.42
N ALA A 68 -3.00 0.41 16.33
CA ALA A 68 -3.46 -0.16 15.07
C ALA A 68 -3.31 -1.70 14.99
N GLY A 69 -2.85 -2.34 16.07
CA GLY A 69 -2.57 -3.77 16.15
C GLY A 69 -1.41 -4.24 15.27
N LEU A 70 -0.51 -3.33 14.86
CA LEU A 70 0.64 -3.67 14.03
C LEU A 70 1.79 -4.11 14.93
N ALA A 71 2.15 -5.40 14.83
CA ALA A 71 3.28 -5.97 15.55
C ALA A 71 4.59 -5.56 14.86
N LEU A 72 5.39 -4.75 15.53
CA LEU A 72 6.68 -4.28 15.02
C LEU A 72 7.78 -5.30 15.36
N SER A 73 8.77 -5.42 14.47
CA SER A 73 10.01 -6.13 14.71
C SER A 73 10.82 -5.46 15.82
N GLU A 74 11.85 -6.17 16.30
CA GLU A 74 12.93 -5.52 17.02
C GLU A 74 13.49 -4.35 16.18
N PRO A 75 13.64 -3.15 16.78
CA PRO A 75 14.15 -2.01 16.05
C PRO A 75 15.64 -2.14 15.75
N PHE A 76 16.12 -1.35 14.80
CA PHE A 76 17.54 -1.26 14.52
C PHE A 76 17.91 0.11 13.98
N TYR A 77 19.14 0.52 14.24
CA TYR A 77 19.65 1.78 13.74
C TYR A 77 19.99 1.68 12.26
N THR A 78 19.64 2.74 11.53
CA THR A 78 20.06 2.99 10.17
C THR A 78 20.85 4.30 10.15
N ARG A 79 21.46 4.62 9.00
CA ARG A 79 22.09 5.93 8.78
C ARG A 79 21.14 7.13 8.87
N VAL A 80 19.82 6.90 8.89
CA VAL A 80 18.79 7.95 8.88
C VAL A 80 18.06 8.07 10.22
N GLY A 81 18.00 7.01 11.01
CA GLY A 81 17.25 6.96 12.26
C GLY A 81 16.95 5.54 12.73
N LEU A 82 16.13 5.42 13.78
CA LEU A 82 15.68 4.15 14.33
C LEU A 82 14.58 3.56 13.43
N CYS A 83 14.82 2.36 12.91
CA CYS A 83 13.92 1.69 11.98
C CYS A 83 13.13 0.59 12.68
N PHE A 84 11.83 0.59 12.45
CA PHE A 84 10.89 -0.46 12.83
C PHE A 84 10.34 -1.08 11.55
N THR A 85 10.17 -2.41 11.53
CA THR A 85 9.56 -3.09 10.38
C THR A 85 8.37 -3.92 10.81
N THR A 86 7.44 -4.17 9.89
CA THR A 86 6.33 -5.10 10.10
C THR A 86 5.83 -5.62 8.76
N VAL A 87 5.09 -6.72 8.82
CA VAL A 87 4.43 -7.33 7.67
C VAL A 87 2.94 -7.31 7.95
N VAL A 88 2.19 -6.63 7.08
CA VAL A 88 0.73 -6.57 7.16
C VAL A 88 0.15 -7.56 6.17
N GLU A 89 -0.24 -8.73 6.66
CA GLU A 89 -0.93 -9.73 5.83
C GLU A 89 -2.25 -9.16 5.29
N LEU A 90 -2.57 -9.51 4.04
CA LEU A 90 -3.86 -9.17 3.45
C LEU A 90 -4.93 -10.12 4.01
N PRO A 91 -5.94 -9.61 4.73
CA PRO A 91 -7.01 -10.44 5.26
C PRO A 91 -7.77 -11.09 4.11
N TRP A 92 -8.15 -12.36 4.22
CA TRP A 92 -8.85 -13.10 3.16
C TRP A 92 -8.09 -13.21 1.83
N TYR A 93 -6.78 -12.92 1.81
CA TYR A 93 -5.99 -13.21 0.63
C TYR A 93 -6.08 -14.69 0.27
N GLU A 94 -6.15 -14.94 -1.01
CA GLU A 94 -6.13 -16.27 -1.57
C GLU A 94 -5.29 -16.23 -2.84
N ASN A 95 -4.44 -17.24 -3.05
CA ASN A 95 -3.63 -17.28 -4.25
C ASN A 95 -4.55 -17.37 -5.49
N PRO A 96 -4.39 -16.49 -6.51
CA PRO A 96 -5.28 -16.49 -7.68
C PRO A 96 -5.21 -17.79 -8.47
N VAL A 97 -4.05 -18.43 -8.55
CA VAL A 97 -3.86 -19.72 -9.23
C VAL A 97 -4.64 -20.80 -8.48
N GLU A 98 -4.57 -20.83 -7.15
CA GLU A 98 -5.33 -21.82 -6.36
C GLU A 98 -6.84 -21.56 -6.42
N PHE A 99 -7.28 -20.30 -6.29
CA PHE A 99 -8.69 -19.93 -6.35
C PHE A 99 -9.31 -20.30 -7.71
N LEU A 100 -8.63 -19.97 -8.81
CA LEU A 100 -9.09 -20.30 -10.15
C LEU A 100 -8.95 -21.79 -10.44
N GLY A 101 -7.85 -22.41 -10.01
CA GLY A 101 -7.55 -23.83 -10.19
C GLY A 101 -8.64 -24.72 -9.59
N ARG A 102 -9.04 -24.47 -8.34
CA ARG A 102 -10.14 -25.25 -7.71
C ARG A 102 -11.46 -25.12 -8.44
N ARG A 103 -11.74 -23.97 -9.06
CA ARG A 103 -12.98 -23.74 -9.84
C ARG A 103 -12.93 -24.38 -11.22
N LEU A 104 -11.78 -24.27 -11.88
CA LEU A 104 -11.49 -24.96 -13.14
C LEU A 104 -11.63 -26.46 -12.97
N GLU A 105 -10.99 -27.02 -11.95
CA GLU A 105 -11.06 -28.45 -11.61
C GLU A 105 -12.51 -28.88 -11.35
N GLY A 106 -13.26 -28.12 -10.54
CA GLY A 106 -14.67 -28.42 -10.25
C GLY A 106 -15.56 -28.37 -11.51
N TYR A 107 -15.32 -27.44 -12.42
CA TYR A 107 -16.04 -27.37 -13.69
C TYR A 107 -15.71 -28.56 -14.58
N LEU A 108 -14.44 -28.85 -14.79
CA LEU A 108 -14.01 -29.96 -15.64
C LEU A 108 -14.44 -31.32 -15.07
N LYS A 109 -14.39 -31.53 -13.74
CA LYS A 109 -14.92 -32.74 -13.09
C LYS A 109 -16.42 -32.94 -13.33
N ARG A 110 -17.17 -31.85 -13.52
CA ARG A 110 -18.60 -31.91 -13.84
C ARG A 110 -18.85 -32.30 -15.29
N TYR A 111 -18.12 -31.70 -16.25
CA TYR A 111 -18.43 -31.84 -17.68
C TYR A 111 -17.61 -32.92 -18.40
N ALA A 112 -16.38 -33.21 -17.95
CA ALA A 112 -15.52 -34.21 -18.58
C ALA A 112 -16.16 -35.61 -18.65
N PRO A 113 -16.88 -36.12 -17.63
CA PRO A 113 -17.58 -37.39 -17.73
C PRO A 113 -18.61 -37.43 -18.87
N ASP A 114 -19.39 -36.36 -19.02
CA ASP A 114 -20.42 -36.27 -20.06
C ASP A 114 -19.83 -36.16 -21.45
N ILE A 115 -18.74 -35.38 -21.60
CA ILE A 115 -17.96 -35.32 -22.85
C ILE A 115 -17.42 -36.70 -23.20
N ALA A 116 -16.88 -37.45 -22.23
CA ALA A 116 -16.36 -38.79 -22.45
C ALA A 116 -17.45 -39.81 -22.82
N ARG A 117 -18.69 -39.66 -22.31
CA ARG A 117 -19.82 -40.53 -22.66
C ARG A 117 -20.23 -40.41 -24.12
N VAL A 118 -20.13 -39.22 -24.71
CA VAL A 118 -20.47 -38.97 -26.11
C VAL A 118 -19.29 -39.18 -27.08
N ARG A 119 -18.28 -39.99 -26.70
CA ARG A 119 -17.07 -40.24 -27.50
C ARG A 119 -17.33 -40.63 -28.95
N ARG A 120 -18.39 -41.41 -29.21
CA ARG A 120 -18.78 -41.83 -30.57
C ARG A 120 -19.18 -40.65 -31.47
N LEU A 121 -19.61 -39.54 -30.88
CA LEU A 121 -20.05 -38.33 -31.59
C LEU A 121 -18.93 -37.27 -31.69
N TRP A 122 -17.73 -37.52 -31.17
CA TRP A 122 -16.67 -36.50 -31.13
C TRP A 122 -16.28 -35.96 -32.52
N GLY A 123 -16.36 -36.80 -33.56
CA GLY A 123 -16.06 -36.39 -34.93
C GLY A 123 -17.07 -35.40 -35.52
N SER A 124 -18.26 -35.27 -34.94
CA SER A 124 -19.29 -34.30 -35.37
C SER A 124 -19.32 -33.03 -34.51
N LEU A 125 -18.46 -32.92 -33.50
CA LEU A 125 -18.39 -31.74 -32.63
C LEU A 125 -17.34 -30.75 -33.15
N GLU A 126 -17.63 -29.46 -33.03
CA GLU A 126 -16.60 -28.43 -33.13
C GLU A 126 -15.75 -28.46 -31.86
N TRP A 127 -14.44 -28.63 -32.01
CA TRP A 127 -13.49 -28.61 -30.90
C TRP A 127 -12.72 -27.30 -30.91
N ARG A 128 -12.52 -26.73 -29.72
CA ARG A 128 -11.69 -25.56 -29.54
C ARG A 128 -10.55 -25.81 -28.55
N PRO A 129 -9.39 -25.19 -28.76
CA PRO A 129 -8.35 -25.13 -27.74
C PRO A 129 -8.92 -24.52 -26.46
N LEU A 130 -8.42 -24.99 -25.31
CA LEU A 130 -8.78 -24.41 -24.04
C LEU A 130 -8.13 -23.04 -23.87
N ASP A 131 -8.84 -21.99 -24.26
CA ASP A 131 -8.45 -20.62 -23.92
C ASP A 131 -8.87 -20.31 -22.48
N LEU A 132 -7.90 -20.33 -21.59
CA LEU A 132 -8.13 -20.03 -20.19
C LEU A 132 -8.43 -18.54 -19.95
N GLY A 133 -8.14 -17.65 -20.91
CA GLY A 133 -8.54 -16.23 -20.90
C GLY A 133 -8.18 -15.47 -19.62
N ALA A 134 -7.25 -16.01 -18.83
CA ALA A 134 -6.90 -15.59 -17.49
C ALA A 134 -5.42 -15.22 -17.45
N VAL A 135 -5.10 -14.27 -16.58
CA VAL A 135 -3.71 -13.87 -16.34
C VAL A 135 -2.86 -15.08 -15.91
N GLU A 136 -3.47 -16.07 -15.25
CA GLU A 136 -2.91 -17.33 -14.75
C GLU A 136 -2.89 -18.48 -15.77
N ALA A 137 -3.21 -18.26 -17.05
CA ALA A 137 -3.36 -19.33 -18.04
C ALA A 137 -2.23 -20.36 -18.02
N ASP A 138 -0.97 -19.91 -17.98
CA ASP A 138 0.21 -20.79 -17.94
C ASP A 138 0.22 -21.75 -16.74
N ALA A 139 -0.25 -21.29 -15.58
CA ALA A 139 -0.29 -22.08 -14.36
C ALA A 139 -1.52 -22.98 -14.29
N LEU A 140 -2.66 -22.50 -14.79
CA LEU A 140 -3.92 -23.24 -14.83
C LEU A 140 -3.93 -24.33 -15.91
N GLY A 141 -3.16 -24.16 -16.99
CA GLY A 141 -3.06 -25.13 -18.07
C GLY A 141 -2.64 -26.51 -17.59
N ARG A 142 -1.70 -26.60 -16.64
CA ARG A 142 -1.26 -27.89 -16.08
C ARG A 142 -2.41 -28.65 -15.40
N VAL A 143 -3.20 -27.94 -14.59
CA VAL A 143 -4.38 -28.52 -13.91
C VAL A 143 -5.40 -29.02 -14.94
N ALA A 144 -5.60 -28.27 -16.03
CA ALA A 144 -6.51 -28.69 -17.10
C ALA A 144 -5.99 -29.93 -17.85
N VAL A 145 -4.72 -29.96 -18.23
CA VAL A 145 -4.10 -31.11 -18.92
C VAL A 145 -4.26 -32.38 -18.09
N GLU A 146 -3.77 -32.37 -16.85
CA GLU A 146 -3.79 -33.54 -15.97
C GLU A 146 -5.21 -34.09 -15.78
N LEU A 147 -6.20 -33.20 -15.64
CA LEU A 147 -7.57 -33.60 -15.43
C LEU A 147 -8.24 -34.13 -16.71
N LEU A 148 -8.05 -33.47 -17.86
CA LEU A 148 -8.62 -33.92 -19.13
C LEU A 148 -8.03 -35.27 -19.56
N ASP A 149 -6.72 -35.45 -19.38
CA ASP A 149 -6.02 -36.71 -19.64
C ASP A 149 -6.60 -37.86 -18.81
N SER A 150 -6.99 -37.61 -17.55
CA SER A 150 -7.63 -38.62 -16.69
C SER A 150 -8.95 -39.16 -17.26
N TYR A 151 -9.65 -38.38 -18.08
CA TYR A 151 -10.87 -38.79 -18.80
C TYR A 151 -10.60 -39.23 -20.25
N ARG A 152 -9.32 -39.27 -20.66
CA ARG A 152 -8.88 -39.50 -22.05
C ARG A 152 -9.54 -38.53 -23.03
N ILE A 153 -9.61 -37.26 -22.64
CA ILE A 153 -10.07 -36.15 -23.49
C ILE A 153 -8.84 -35.41 -24.00
N PRO A 154 -8.71 -35.14 -25.31
CA PRO A 154 -7.59 -34.37 -25.83
C PRO A 154 -7.54 -32.98 -25.19
N TYR A 155 -6.39 -32.30 -25.25
CA TYR A 155 -6.27 -30.93 -24.74
C TYR A 155 -7.07 -29.94 -25.62
N GLY A 156 -8.35 -29.83 -25.31
CA GLY A 156 -9.38 -29.09 -26.03
C GLY A 156 -10.76 -29.50 -25.50
N LEU A 157 -11.79 -28.71 -25.80
CA LEU A 157 -13.16 -28.98 -25.38
C LEU A 157 -14.12 -28.76 -26.55
N PRO A 158 -15.31 -29.36 -26.54
CA PRO A 158 -16.39 -28.94 -27.42
C PRO A 158 -16.60 -27.43 -27.32
N ALA A 159 -16.79 -26.76 -28.45
CA ALA A 159 -16.74 -25.30 -28.56
C ALA A 159 -17.60 -24.59 -27.51
N THR A 160 -18.83 -25.06 -27.28
CA THR A 160 -19.75 -24.50 -26.28
C THR A 160 -19.22 -24.60 -24.85
N VAL A 161 -18.61 -25.73 -24.49
CA VAL A 161 -18.01 -25.94 -23.16
C VAL A 161 -16.74 -25.10 -23.00
N ALA A 162 -15.93 -25.00 -24.06
CA ALA A 162 -14.74 -24.16 -24.06
C ALA A 162 -15.08 -22.68 -23.83
N GLU A 163 -16.09 -22.18 -24.55
CA GLU A 163 -16.54 -20.79 -24.47
C GLU A 163 -17.15 -20.45 -23.11
N ASP A 164 -18.00 -21.34 -22.57
CA ASP A 164 -18.58 -21.17 -21.24
C ASP A 164 -17.49 -21.15 -20.16
N LEU A 165 -16.56 -22.10 -20.18
CA LEU A 165 -15.43 -22.14 -19.25
C LEU A 165 -14.57 -20.88 -19.33
N ALA A 166 -14.26 -20.39 -20.54
CA ALA A 166 -13.50 -19.15 -20.72
C ALA A 166 -14.25 -17.94 -20.14
N GLY A 167 -15.57 -17.86 -20.33
CA GLY A 167 -16.43 -16.83 -19.73
C GLY A 167 -16.44 -16.88 -18.20
N LEU A 168 -16.54 -18.10 -17.64
CA LEU A 168 -16.53 -18.35 -16.20
C LEU A 168 -15.18 -18.02 -15.56
N LEU A 169 -14.06 -18.40 -16.18
CA LEU A 169 -12.72 -18.08 -15.71
C LEU A 169 -12.51 -16.56 -15.63
N ARG A 170 -12.95 -15.81 -16.64
CA ARG A 170 -12.96 -14.34 -16.62
C ARG A 170 -13.81 -13.79 -15.47
N SER A 171 -15.01 -14.33 -15.26
CA SER A 171 -15.92 -13.92 -14.18
C SER A 171 -15.35 -14.20 -12.78
N TRP A 172 -14.79 -15.39 -12.57
CA TRP A 172 -14.12 -15.78 -11.34
C TRP A 172 -12.87 -14.93 -11.09
N GLY A 173 -12.09 -14.64 -12.12
CA GLY A 173 -10.93 -13.74 -12.04
C GLY A 173 -11.31 -12.33 -11.59
N ARG A 174 -12.43 -11.78 -12.10
CA ARG A 174 -12.99 -10.50 -11.61
C ARG A 174 -13.46 -10.58 -10.16
N ARG A 175 -14.10 -11.68 -9.77
CA ARG A 175 -14.53 -11.91 -8.38
C ARG A 175 -13.34 -11.97 -7.42
N TRP A 176 -12.30 -12.72 -7.77
CA TRP A 176 -11.05 -12.77 -7.03
C TRP A 176 -10.43 -11.38 -6.91
N ALA A 177 -10.34 -10.62 -8.00
CA ALA A 177 -9.76 -9.28 -7.99
C ALA A 177 -10.52 -8.32 -7.06
N ARG A 178 -11.87 -8.42 -7.00
CA ARG A 178 -12.68 -7.65 -6.04
C ARG A 178 -12.34 -8.02 -4.60
N LYS A 179 -12.28 -9.31 -4.28
CA LYS A 179 -11.89 -9.81 -2.94
C LYS A 179 -10.49 -9.34 -2.55
N TYR A 180 -9.52 -9.47 -3.46
CA TYR A 180 -8.16 -9.00 -3.27
C TYR A 180 -8.09 -7.48 -3.03
N ASN A 181 -8.78 -6.69 -3.86
CA ASN A 181 -8.81 -5.23 -3.72
C ASN A 181 -9.42 -4.79 -2.39
N TRP A 182 -10.44 -5.50 -1.90
CA TRP A 182 -11.01 -5.26 -0.58
C TRP A 182 -10.00 -5.59 0.53
N SER A 183 -9.33 -6.74 0.43
CA SER A 183 -8.29 -7.19 1.34
C SER A 183 -7.15 -6.17 1.46
N LEU A 184 -6.66 -5.68 0.33
CA LEU A 184 -5.65 -4.64 0.25
C LEU A 184 -6.12 -3.33 0.89
N LYS A 185 -7.37 -2.92 0.65
CA LYS A 185 -7.96 -1.71 1.26
C LYS A 185 -8.01 -1.82 2.78
N VAL A 186 -8.39 -2.99 3.33
CA VAL A 186 -8.43 -3.22 4.78
C VAL A 186 -7.02 -3.20 5.37
N ALA A 187 -6.06 -3.89 4.75
CA ALA A 187 -4.67 -3.92 5.21
C ALA A 187 -4.04 -2.51 5.21
N THR A 188 -4.18 -1.78 4.10
CA THR A 188 -3.67 -0.40 3.96
C THR A 188 -4.37 0.57 4.92
N GLY A 189 -5.66 0.39 5.22
CA GLY A 189 -6.38 1.23 6.18
C GLY A 189 -5.74 1.26 7.57
N ARG A 190 -5.19 0.14 8.03
CA ARG A 190 -4.44 0.06 9.30
C ARG A 190 -3.16 0.90 9.25
N VAL A 191 -2.43 0.82 8.14
CA VAL A 191 -1.21 1.62 7.91
C VAL A 191 -1.55 3.10 7.84
N PHE A 192 -2.55 3.49 7.05
CA PHE A 192 -2.94 4.89 6.88
C PHE A 192 -3.46 5.51 8.17
N THR A 193 -4.09 4.73 9.03
CA THR A 193 -4.46 5.14 10.39
C THR A 193 -3.23 5.52 11.24
N VAL A 194 -2.15 4.75 11.13
CA VAL A 194 -0.87 5.08 11.77
C VAL A 194 -0.28 6.36 11.17
N LEU A 195 -0.22 6.46 9.85
CA LEU A 195 0.33 7.64 9.16
C LEU A 195 -0.45 8.91 9.50
N ALA A 196 -1.77 8.85 9.50
CA ALA A 196 -2.62 9.97 9.85
C ALA A 196 -2.35 10.45 11.28
N ARG A 197 -2.18 9.53 12.24
CA ARG A 197 -1.82 9.86 13.62
C ARG A 197 -0.43 10.48 13.74
N LEU A 198 0.58 9.87 13.13
CA LEU A 198 1.96 10.39 13.16
C LEU A 198 2.05 11.78 12.53
N SER A 199 1.33 11.98 11.42
CA SER A 199 1.29 13.26 10.72
C SER A 199 0.70 14.40 11.53
N ARG A 200 0.07 14.11 12.69
CA ARG A 200 -0.43 15.14 13.62
C ARG A 200 0.69 15.89 14.33
N ARG A 201 1.82 15.22 14.60
CA ARG A 201 2.94 15.73 15.38
C ARG A 201 4.26 15.76 14.62
N HIS A 202 4.39 15.00 13.54
CA HIS A 202 5.63 14.85 12.78
C HIS A 202 5.45 15.16 11.30
N THR A 203 6.53 15.59 10.66
CA THR A 203 6.64 15.59 9.19
C THR A 203 6.83 14.15 8.71
N VAL A 204 5.88 13.66 7.91
CA VAL A 204 5.86 12.26 7.45
C VAL A 204 6.08 12.21 5.94
N LEU A 205 7.02 11.39 5.49
CA LEU A 205 7.22 11.07 4.06
C LEU A 205 7.01 9.58 3.82
N VAL A 206 6.04 9.23 2.98
CA VAL A 206 5.83 7.86 2.49
C VAL A 206 6.57 7.68 1.17
N LYS A 207 7.31 6.58 1.06
CA LYS A 207 8.04 6.15 -0.12
C LYS A 207 7.44 4.85 -0.65
N LEU A 208 7.26 4.81 -1.96
CA LEU A 208 6.80 3.66 -2.73
C LEU A 208 7.79 3.41 -3.88
N GLU A 209 7.86 2.21 -4.40
CA GLU A 209 8.68 1.94 -5.58
C GLU A 209 8.13 2.62 -6.83
N LYS A 210 8.93 2.74 -7.89
CA LYS A 210 8.44 3.11 -9.23
C LYS A 210 8.50 1.88 -10.13
N LEU A 211 7.55 0.97 -9.94
CA LEU A 211 7.47 -0.25 -10.76
C LEU A 211 6.88 0.05 -12.14
N LYS A 212 7.55 -0.44 -13.19
CA LYS A 212 6.96 -0.53 -14.53
C LYS A 212 5.99 -1.71 -14.54
N LEU A 213 4.74 -1.47 -14.94
CA LEU A 213 3.75 -2.53 -15.13
C LEU A 213 4.01 -3.17 -16.51
N GLY A 214 4.32 -4.47 -16.54
CA GLY A 214 4.47 -5.25 -17.78
C GLY A 214 5.67 -6.20 -17.79
N GLY A 215 5.55 -7.31 -18.53
CA GLY A 215 6.69 -8.21 -18.83
C GLY A 215 7.05 -9.29 -17.80
N GLY A 216 6.19 -9.59 -16.83
CA GLY A 216 6.42 -10.61 -15.79
C GLY A 216 5.41 -11.78 -15.80
N PRO A 217 5.66 -12.83 -14.98
CA PRO A 217 4.74 -13.96 -14.81
C PRO A 217 3.36 -13.50 -14.33
N ALA A 218 2.33 -14.35 -14.47
CA ALA A 218 0.92 -14.07 -14.14
C ALA A 218 0.71 -13.25 -12.84
N VAL A 219 1.38 -13.65 -11.76
CA VAL A 219 1.31 -13.01 -10.43
C VAL A 219 1.78 -11.56 -10.48
N VAL A 220 2.82 -11.25 -11.25
CA VAL A 220 3.39 -9.89 -11.40
C VAL A 220 2.44 -8.98 -12.18
N ARG A 221 1.67 -9.54 -13.14
CA ARG A 221 0.64 -8.78 -13.87
C ARG A 221 -0.52 -8.33 -12.97
N ARG A 222 -0.68 -8.95 -11.79
CA ARG A 222 -1.66 -8.56 -10.76
C ARG A 222 -1.09 -7.68 -9.65
N TRP A 223 0.16 -7.25 -9.76
CA TRP A 223 0.79 -6.47 -8.70
C TRP A 223 0.03 -5.17 -8.42
N PRO A 224 -0.30 -4.90 -7.14
CA PRO A 224 -1.18 -3.81 -6.77
C PRO A 224 -0.49 -2.44 -6.76
N HIS A 225 0.71 -2.30 -7.33
CA HIS A 225 1.54 -1.13 -7.12
C HIS A 225 0.82 0.19 -7.43
N SER A 226 0.16 0.26 -8.59
CA SER A 226 -0.65 1.42 -8.99
C SER A 226 -1.81 1.68 -8.03
N ARG A 227 -2.43 0.61 -7.50
CA ARG A 227 -3.53 0.72 -6.54
C ARG A 227 -3.04 1.15 -5.16
N LEU A 228 -1.90 0.64 -4.70
CA LEU A 228 -1.27 1.09 -3.46
C LEU A 228 -0.96 2.59 -3.57
N LEU A 229 -0.36 3.03 -4.68
CA LEU A 229 -0.10 4.45 -4.90
C LEU A 229 -1.37 5.30 -4.85
N LYS A 230 -2.44 4.89 -5.56
CA LYS A 230 -3.73 5.59 -5.53
C LYS A 230 -4.33 5.64 -4.13
N LEU A 231 -4.27 4.54 -3.38
CA LEU A 231 -4.74 4.46 -2.00
C LEU A 231 -3.90 5.36 -1.08
N THR A 232 -2.58 5.35 -1.21
CA THR A 232 -1.69 6.21 -0.42
C THR A 232 -2.01 7.68 -0.67
N LEU A 233 -2.14 8.11 -1.93
CA LEU A 233 -2.48 9.50 -2.27
C LEU A 233 -3.88 9.89 -1.77
N GLY A 234 -4.88 9.04 -1.99
CA GLY A 234 -6.28 9.35 -1.69
C GLY A 234 -6.70 9.16 -0.23
N CYS A 235 -6.00 8.32 0.54
CA CYS A 235 -6.40 7.97 1.91
C CYS A 235 -5.45 8.49 2.99
N THR A 236 -4.32 9.09 2.63
CA THR A 236 -3.46 9.77 3.62
C THR A 236 -3.65 11.30 3.53
N PRO A 237 -3.55 12.03 4.67
CA PRO A 237 -3.76 13.47 4.68
C PRO A 237 -2.86 14.22 3.69
N ALA A 238 -3.35 15.36 3.17
CA ALA A 238 -2.65 16.14 2.14
C ALA A 238 -1.24 16.64 2.54
N TRP A 239 -0.96 16.73 3.85
CA TRP A 239 0.35 17.12 4.38
C TRP A 239 1.33 15.96 4.58
N VAL A 240 0.88 14.71 4.40
CA VAL A 240 1.79 13.55 4.37
C VAL A 240 2.51 13.54 3.03
N GLY A 241 3.83 13.60 3.02
CA GLY A 241 4.59 13.51 1.78
C GLY A 241 4.45 12.14 1.12
N VAL A 242 4.46 12.11 -0.21
CA VAL A 242 4.47 10.87 -1.01
C VAL A 242 5.53 10.98 -2.09
N ALA A 243 6.42 10.00 -2.15
CA ALA A 243 7.52 9.94 -3.10
C ALA A 243 7.64 8.54 -3.71
N LEU A 244 8.20 8.49 -4.92
CA LEU A 244 8.60 7.27 -5.60
C LEU A 244 10.11 7.11 -5.55
N VAL A 245 10.57 5.86 -5.42
CA VAL A 245 11.98 5.48 -5.42
C VAL A 245 12.28 4.51 -6.57
N ASP A 246 13.55 4.36 -6.91
CA ASP A 246 13.96 3.34 -7.87
C ASP A 246 13.84 1.93 -7.21
N PRO A 247 13.14 0.96 -7.83
CA PRO A 247 13.05 -0.40 -7.30
C PRO A 247 14.37 -1.18 -7.38
N ARG A 248 15.39 -0.68 -8.09
CA ARG A 248 16.67 -1.38 -8.21
C ARG A 248 17.37 -1.45 -6.87
N GLY A 249 17.71 -2.68 -6.44
CA GLY A 249 18.50 -2.93 -5.23
C GLY A 249 17.67 -3.12 -3.95
N THR A 250 16.38 -2.77 -3.95
CA THR A 250 15.52 -2.78 -2.75
C THR A 250 15.26 -4.18 -2.17
N SER A 251 15.52 -5.25 -2.92
CA SER A 251 15.21 -6.64 -2.52
C SER A 251 16.43 -7.53 -2.25
N ARG A 252 17.65 -7.01 -2.43
CA ARG A 252 18.90 -7.83 -2.37
C ARG A 252 19.89 -7.39 -1.30
N GLU A 253 19.69 -6.22 -0.71
CA GLU A 253 20.61 -5.62 0.26
C GLU A 253 20.01 -5.61 1.66
N CYS A 254 20.86 -5.81 2.67
CA CYS A 254 20.45 -5.78 4.05
C CYS A 254 20.24 -4.33 4.49
N PRO A 255 19.04 -3.95 4.97
CA PRO A 255 18.77 -2.57 5.38
C PRO A 255 19.58 -2.13 6.61
N ALA A 256 20.14 -3.07 7.39
CA ALA A 256 20.94 -2.76 8.56
C ALA A 256 22.43 -2.49 8.24
N CYS A 257 23.03 -3.24 7.30
CA CYS A 257 24.48 -3.17 7.07
C CYS A 257 24.90 -3.07 5.59
N GLY A 258 23.96 -3.01 4.64
CA GLY A 258 24.24 -3.02 3.20
C GLY A 258 24.72 -4.34 2.62
N GLY A 259 24.98 -5.35 3.45
CA GLY A 259 25.46 -6.66 2.99
C GLY A 259 24.42 -7.44 2.18
N ARG A 260 24.87 -8.37 1.31
CA ARG A 260 23.99 -9.16 0.45
C ARG A 260 23.05 -10.07 1.25
N LEU A 261 21.76 -10.01 0.93
CA LEU A 261 20.74 -10.93 1.42
C LEU A 261 20.70 -12.18 0.56
N VAL A 262 20.63 -13.34 1.21
CA VAL A 262 20.52 -14.65 0.58
C VAL A 262 19.20 -15.29 0.97
N ARG A 263 18.52 -15.86 -0.02
CA ARG A 263 17.25 -16.56 0.19
C ARG A 263 17.46 -17.84 0.99
N ARG A 264 16.70 -18.00 2.07
CA ARG A 264 16.56 -19.27 2.81
C ARG A 264 15.24 -19.95 2.45
N SER A 265 14.17 -19.18 2.35
CA SER A 265 12.88 -19.63 1.83
C SER A 265 12.21 -18.49 1.05
N TYR A 266 10.98 -18.68 0.56
CA TYR A 266 10.25 -17.61 -0.13
C TYR A 266 10.13 -16.33 0.72
N ARG A 267 9.85 -16.47 2.03
CA ARG A 267 9.66 -15.33 2.95
C ARG A 267 10.87 -15.01 3.83
N ARG A 268 11.87 -15.90 3.95
CA ARG A 268 13.02 -15.71 4.85
C ARG A 268 14.32 -15.45 4.09
N LEU A 269 15.02 -14.39 4.49
CA LEU A 269 16.33 -14.00 3.99
C LEU A 269 17.34 -13.98 5.14
N ARG A 270 18.61 -14.25 4.84
CA ARG A 270 19.73 -14.08 5.79
C ARG A 270 20.80 -13.20 5.18
N CYS A 271 21.30 -12.22 5.94
CA CYS A 271 22.41 -11.38 5.51
C CYS A 271 23.75 -12.13 5.63
N ARG A 272 24.60 -12.06 4.60
CA ARG A 272 25.98 -12.59 4.66
C ARG A 272 26.95 -11.70 5.45
N GLY A 273 26.63 -10.41 5.60
CA GLY A 273 27.49 -9.45 6.33
C GLY A 273 27.26 -9.51 7.83
N CYS A 274 26.06 -9.14 8.30
CA CYS A 274 25.74 -9.09 9.74
C CYS A 274 25.03 -10.33 10.29
N GLY A 275 24.78 -11.35 9.47
CA GLY A 275 24.13 -12.60 9.89
C GLY A 275 22.63 -12.51 10.18
N ARG A 276 22.05 -11.30 10.30
CA ARG A 276 20.64 -11.07 10.65
C ARG A 276 19.67 -11.73 9.68
N GLU A 277 18.58 -12.27 10.23
CA GLU A 277 17.45 -12.82 9.49
C GLU A 277 16.38 -11.75 9.22
N TRP A 278 15.73 -11.85 8.06
CA TRP A 278 14.72 -10.90 7.62
C TRP A 278 13.52 -11.63 7.03
N HIS A 279 12.32 -11.08 7.29
CA HIS A 279 11.21 -11.31 6.38
C HIS A 279 11.46 -10.54 5.09
N ARG A 280 11.25 -11.17 3.93
CA ARG A 280 11.51 -10.61 2.60
C ARG A 280 10.88 -9.23 2.42
N ASP A 281 9.57 -9.15 2.67
CA ASP A 281 8.81 -7.92 2.45
C ASP A 281 9.12 -6.85 3.51
N ALA A 282 9.49 -7.24 4.74
CA ALA A 282 9.95 -6.29 5.76
C ALA A 282 11.29 -5.63 5.36
N ALA A 283 12.23 -6.42 4.84
CA ALA A 283 13.48 -5.90 4.31
C ALA A 283 13.25 -4.99 3.08
N ALA A 284 12.34 -5.37 2.19
CA ALA A 284 11.96 -4.55 1.04
C ALA A 284 11.39 -3.20 1.48
N GLY A 285 10.43 -3.19 2.42
CA GLY A 285 9.89 -1.95 2.98
C GLY A 285 10.97 -1.05 3.59
N ALA A 286 11.94 -1.63 4.32
CA ALA A 286 13.05 -0.86 4.90
C ALA A 286 13.98 -0.28 3.84
N ASN A 287 14.30 -1.05 2.79
CA ASN A 287 15.11 -0.55 1.69
C ASN A 287 14.39 0.54 0.89
N VAL A 288 13.07 0.42 0.67
CA VAL A 288 12.26 1.49 0.08
C VAL A 288 12.31 2.77 0.93
N ALA A 289 12.25 2.65 2.26
CA ALA A 289 12.39 3.79 3.17
C ALA A 289 13.78 4.46 3.06
N LEU A 290 14.84 3.66 2.92
CA LEU A 290 16.23 4.11 2.86
C LEU A 290 16.67 4.59 1.46
N ALA A 291 15.93 4.21 0.41
CA ALA A 291 16.24 4.54 -0.96
C ALA A 291 16.16 6.06 -1.21
N PRO A 292 17.00 6.59 -2.11
CA PRO A 292 16.90 7.98 -2.53
C PRO A 292 15.56 8.23 -3.22
N VAL A 293 14.99 9.42 -2.99
CA VAL A 293 13.77 9.83 -3.69
C VAL A 293 14.11 10.05 -5.16
N ARG A 294 13.36 9.39 -6.04
CA ARG A 294 13.45 9.58 -7.48
C ARG A 294 12.45 10.61 -7.99
N GLU A 295 11.24 10.59 -7.44
CA GLU A 295 10.16 11.49 -7.83
C GLU A 295 9.32 11.86 -6.61
N LEU A 296 9.04 13.15 -6.42
CA LEU A 296 8.20 13.63 -5.33
C LEU A 296 6.81 13.94 -5.87
N LEU A 297 5.80 13.19 -5.44
CA LEU A 297 4.41 13.36 -5.88
C LEU A 297 3.64 14.34 -4.99
N ARG A 298 3.94 14.34 -3.69
CA ARG A 298 3.35 15.26 -2.71
C ARG A 298 4.42 15.64 -1.68
N PRO A 299 4.73 16.93 -1.46
CA PRO A 299 5.74 17.32 -0.47
C PRO A 299 5.20 17.12 0.96
N PRO A 300 6.05 16.66 1.91
CA PRO A 300 5.66 16.61 3.32
C PRO A 300 5.57 18.02 3.88
N ARG A 301 4.56 18.30 4.71
CA ARG A 301 4.37 19.60 5.37
C ARG A 301 4.43 19.46 6.88
N SER A 302 4.88 20.52 7.55
CA SER A 302 4.95 20.55 9.01
C SER A 302 3.53 20.59 9.61
N PRO A 303 3.28 19.87 10.71
CA PRO A 303 2.07 20.01 11.51
C PRO A 303 1.69 21.45 11.86
N MET A 304 2.69 22.31 12.06
CA MET A 304 2.50 23.71 12.45
C MET A 304 2.18 24.63 11.28
N SER A 305 2.48 24.21 10.04
CA SER A 305 2.15 24.95 8.81
C SER A 305 0.71 24.72 8.33
N ARG A 306 -0.15 24.14 9.19
CA ARG A 306 -1.58 23.98 8.93
C ARG A 306 -2.25 25.35 9.09
N GLY A 307 -2.30 26.12 8.00
CA GLY A 307 -3.28 27.20 7.91
C GLY A 307 -4.66 26.62 8.24
N CYS A 308 -5.41 27.31 9.10
CA CYS A 308 -6.82 27.03 9.35
C CYS A 308 -7.52 26.75 8.01
N PRO A 309 -8.41 25.73 7.91
CA PRO A 309 -9.21 25.59 6.71
C PRO A 309 -10.00 26.89 6.52
N GLY A 310 -9.67 27.63 5.46
CA GLY A 310 -10.37 28.83 5.06
C GLY A 310 -11.84 28.51 4.95
N ARG A 311 -12.62 29.16 5.80
CA ARG A 311 -14.04 29.41 5.55
C ARG A 311 -14.07 30.14 4.21
N GLY A 312 -14.81 29.59 3.24
CA GLY A 312 -14.78 30.06 1.86
C GLY A 312 -14.98 31.58 1.77
N GLU A 313 -14.24 32.18 0.85
CA GLU A 313 -14.60 33.48 0.27
C GLU A 313 -15.96 33.31 -0.42
N SER A 314 -17.05 33.56 0.30
CA SER A 314 -18.24 34.16 -0.28
C SER A 314 -18.08 35.66 -0.05
N GLY A 315 -17.95 36.41 -1.15
CA GLY A 315 -17.92 37.86 -1.10
C GLY A 315 -19.19 38.37 -0.43
N ASP A 316 -19.02 39.30 0.51
CA ASP A 316 -20.04 40.25 0.92
C ASP A 316 -19.30 41.51 1.37
N GLU A 317 -19.72 42.64 0.80
CA GLU A 317 -19.27 43.97 1.13
C GLU A 317 -19.38 44.24 2.62
N ALA A 318 -18.35 44.91 3.15
CA ALA A 318 -18.31 45.38 4.52
C ALA A 318 -19.44 46.39 4.78
N THR A 319 -20.52 45.96 5.43
CA THR A 319 -21.44 46.86 6.12
C THR A 319 -21.12 46.84 7.61
N THR A 320 -20.51 47.94 8.09
CA THR A 320 -20.22 48.18 9.51
C THR A 320 -21.51 48.16 10.34
N PRO A 321 -21.56 47.48 11.50
CA PRO A 321 -22.75 47.51 12.35
C PRO A 321 -22.95 48.89 12.98
N PRO A 322 -24.19 49.40 13.06
CA PRO A 322 -24.48 50.70 13.67
C PRO A 322 -24.29 50.66 15.19
N SER A 323 -23.96 51.82 15.75
CA SER A 323 -23.68 51.98 17.18
C SER A 323 -24.93 51.75 18.05
N PRO A 324 -24.75 51.37 19.34
CA PRO A 324 -25.86 51.02 20.24
C PRO A 324 -26.90 52.13 20.48
N SER A 325 -26.56 53.37 20.13
CA SER A 325 -27.46 54.54 20.22
C SER A 325 -28.53 54.56 19.13
N ALA A 326 -28.31 53.94 17.97
CA ALA A 326 -29.28 53.94 16.86
C ALA A 326 -30.40 52.91 17.07
N ALA A 327 -30.08 51.76 17.69
CA ALA A 327 -31.03 50.67 17.91
C ALA A 327 -32.14 51.02 18.93
N MET A 328 -31.89 51.92 19.88
CA MET A 328 -32.90 52.36 20.85
C MET A 328 -33.92 53.34 20.27
N SER A 329 -33.57 54.12 19.25
CA SER A 329 -34.48 55.06 18.59
C SER A 329 -35.39 54.35 17.57
N GLU A 330 -34.90 53.27 16.96
CA GLU A 330 -35.67 52.44 16.02
C GLU A 330 -36.74 51.57 16.71
N MET A 331 -36.49 51.17 17.97
CA MET A 331 -37.41 50.36 18.76
C MET A 331 -38.58 51.18 19.34
N THR A 332 -38.36 52.45 19.70
CA THR A 332 -39.43 53.37 20.12
C THR A 332 -40.31 53.84 18.96
N GLY A 333 -39.74 54.04 17.76
CA GLY A 333 -40.51 54.39 16.55
C GLY A 333 -41.43 53.25 16.05
N ARG A 334 -40.98 52.00 16.12
CA ARG A 334 -41.80 50.83 15.72
C ARG A 334 -42.96 50.53 16.68
N LEU A 335 -42.82 50.84 17.96
CA LEU A 335 -43.91 50.66 18.95
C LEU A 335 -45.02 51.71 18.79
N GLN A 336 -44.73 52.93 18.34
CA GLN A 336 -45.74 53.94 18.03
C GLN A 336 -46.52 53.66 16.74
N SER A 337 -45.88 53.06 15.73
CA SER A 337 -46.54 52.72 14.46
C SER A 337 -47.51 51.55 14.55
N ILE A 338 -47.32 50.62 15.50
CA ILE A 338 -48.19 49.45 15.70
C ILE A 338 -49.46 49.83 16.48
N MET A 339 -49.42 50.88 17.29
CA MET A 339 -50.56 51.33 18.12
C MET A 339 -51.56 52.24 17.37
N LEU A 340 -51.27 52.67 16.13
CA LEU A 340 -52.07 53.67 15.39
C LEU A 340 -52.55 53.24 13.99
N GLY A 341 -52.31 51.99 13.57
CA GLY A 341 -52.66 51.49 12.23
C GLY A 341 -53.93 50.63 12.18
N GLY A 342 -55.09 51.21 12.50
CA GLY A 342 -56.40 50.61 12.19
C GLY A 342 -56.72 50.70 10.69
N GLN A 343 -57.32 49.64 10.14
CA GLN A 343 -57.63 49.44 8.70
C GLN A 343 -58.43 50.58 8.04
N PRO A 344 -58.32 50.71 6.71
CA PRO A 344 -59.45 51.13 5.90
C PRO A 344 -60.03 49.97 5.07
N SER A 345 -61.35 50.04 4.92
CA SER A 345 -62.19 49.39 3.91
C SER A 345 -61.75 49.65 2.48
#